data_AF-A0A7C1TPA9-F1
#
_entry.id   AF-A0A7C1TPA9-F1
#
_cell.length_a   1.000
_cell.length_b   1.000
_cell.length_c   1.000
_cell.angle_alpha   90.00
_cell.angle_beta   90.00
_cell.angle_gamma   90.00
#
_symmetry.space_group_name_H-M   'P 1'
#
loop_
_entity.id
_entity.type
_entity.pdbx_description
1 polymer ?
#
loop_
_entity_poly.entity_id
_entity_poly.type
_entity_poly.pdbx_seq_one_letter_code
_entity_poly.pdbx_strand_id
1 'polypeptide(L)' 'MKVYINGKFHDRADARISVFDHGLLYGDGVFEGL' A
#
# COMPACT_ATOMS: atom_id res chain seq x y z
N MET A 1 15.26 -1.48 0.90
CA MET A 1 14.13 -1.45 1.86
C MET A 1 13.04 -2.35 1.32
N LYS A 2 12.52 -3.27 2.14
CA LYS A 2 11.39 -4.14 1.78
C LYS A 2 10.10 -3.54 2.36
N VAL A 3 8.98 -3.70 1.64
CA VAL A 3 7.64 -3.28 2.06
C VAL A 3 6.78 -4.53 2.22
N TYR A 4 6.05 -4.64 3.32
CA TYR A 4 5.16 -5.76 3.57
C TYR A 4 3.74 -5.45 3.08
N ILE A 5 3.22 -6.27 2.18
CA ILE A 5 1.89 -6.09 1.57
C ILE A 5 1.22 -7.47 1.53
N ASN A 6 0.02 -7.58 2.10
CA ASN A 6 -0.84 -8.77 2.02
C ASN A 6 -0.11 -10.10 2.30
N GLY A 7 0.71 -10.17 3.35
CA GLY A 7 1.40 -11.40 3.72
C GLY A 7 2.78 -11.64 3.09
N LYS A 8 3.25 -10.73 2.22
CA LYS A 8 4.48 -10.91 1.45
C LYS A 8 5.37 -9.67 1.50
N PHE A 9 6.68 -9.90 1.39
CA PHE A 9 7.66 -8.83 1.26
C PHE A 9 7.93 -8.51 -0.22
N HIS A 10 7.84 -7.23 -0.55
CA HIS A 10 8.08 -6.67 -1.88
C HIS A 10 9.25 -5.69 -1.84
N ASP A 11 9.93 -5.50 -2.96
CA ASP A 11 10.86 -4.39 -3.12
C ASP A 11 10.08 -3.08 -3.24
N ARG A 12 10.72 -1.96 -2.87
CA ARG A 12 10.08 -0.64 -2.89
C ARG A 12 9.47 -0.29 -4.26
N ALA A 13 10.12 -0.66 -5.36
CA ALA A 13 9.62 -0.38 -6.71
C ALA A 13 8.35 -1.18 -7.05
N ASP A 14 8.16 -2.34 -6.42
CA ASP A 14 7.02 -3.25 -6.66
C ASP A 14 5.88 -3.03 -5.68
N ALA A 15 6.12 -2.25 -4.62
CA ALA A 15 5.13 -1.89 -3.61
C ALA A 15 4.14 -0.85 -4.16
N ARG A 16 3.22 -1.29 -5.02
CA ARG A 16 2.25 -0.45 -5.74
C ARG A 16 0.81 -0.87 -5.46
N ILE A 17 -0.11 0.09 -5.57
CA ILE A 17 -1.56 -0.12 -5.53
C ILE A 17 -2.19 0.13 -6.91
N SER A 18 -3.41 -0.34 -7.09
CA SER A 18 -4.19 -0.01 -8.29
C SER A 18 -4.54 1.47 -8.31
N VAL A 19 -4.61 2.07 -9.50
CA VAL A 19 -5.14 3.43 -9.67
C VAL A 19 -6.65 3.52 -9.36
N PHE A 20 -7.32 2.37 -9.28
CA PHE A 20 -8.74 2.25 -8.93
C PHE A 20 -8.99 1.94 -7.44
N ASP A 21 -7.95 1.99 -6.61
CA ASP A 21 -8.08 1.74 -5.18
C ASP A 21 -8.94 2.81 -4.50
N HIS A 22 -9.87 2.41 -3.63
CA HIS A 22 -10.78 3.35 -2.96
C HIS A 22 -10.05 4.27 -1.97
N GLY A 23 -8.97 3.80 -1.35
CA GLY A 23 -8.12 4.63 -0.50
C GLY A 23 -7.45 5.74 -1.30
N LEU A 24 -7.08 5.46 -2.57
CA LEU A 24 -6.53 6.47 -3.48
C LEU A 24 -7.62 7.40 -4.05
N LEU A 25 -8.75 6.85 -4.50
CA LEU A 25 -9.78 7.62 -5.20
C LEU A 25 -10.66 8.46 -4.27
N TYR A 26 -10.98 7.93 -3.09
CA TYR A 26 -11.97 8.51 -2.18
C TYR A 26 -11.42 8.79 -0.79
N GLY A 27 -10.16 8.42 -0.52
CA GLY A 27 -9.57 8.56 0.82
C GLY A 27 -10.11 7.55 1.82
N ASP A 28 -10.71 6.45 1.36
CA ASP A 28 -11.23 5.36 2.20
C ASP A 28 -10.09 4.44 2.67
N GLY A 29 -9.30 4.93 3.61
CA GLY A 29 -8.17 4.21 4.18
C GLY A 29 -7.78 4.71 5.57
N VAL A 30 -7.06 3.87 6.31
CA VAL A 30 -6.52 4.19 7.63
C VAL A 30 -5.03 3.90 7.67
N PHE A 31 -4.27 4.63 8.50
CA PHE A 31 -2.85 4.37 8.70
C PHE A 31 -2.47 4.60 10.17
N GLU A 32 -1.38 3.96 10.60
CA GLU A 32 -0.75 4.16 11.90
C GLU A 32 0.74 4.47 11.73
N GLY A 33 1.32 5.22 12.67
CA GLY A 33 2.74 5.57 12.70
C GLY A 33 3.36 5.16 14.03
N LEU A 34 4.48 4.45 13.97
CA LEU A 34 5.32 4.01 15.09
C LEU A 34 6.71 4.64 14.98
#